data_AF-A0A6A6M6Q8-F1
#
_entry.id   AF-A0A6A6M6Q8-F1
#
_cell.length_a   1.000
_cell.length_b   1.000
_cell.length_c   1.000
_cell.angle_alpha   90.00
_cell.angle_beta   90.00
_cell.angle_gamma   90.00
#
_symmetry.space_group_name_H-M   'P 1'
#
loop_
_entity.id
_entity.type
_entity.pdbx_description
1 polymer ?
#
loop_
_entity_poly.entity_id
_entity_poly.type
_entity_poly.pdbx_seq_one_letter_code
_entity_poly.pdbx_strand_id
1 'polypeptide(L)'
;MIKKSIVLAGTIQFASAIREAKPELEKLGLSVLIPQSKPLSAGEVLGCTAPRISSKSVIGSFSDMVVVFVADGRFHLEAFMLANPEISAFRYDPYLGKLFLEEYDHQGMKETRKRAIQRAREAKSWGIVLGTLGRQGNPRILDRLEKKMREKHFSYTFVLMSEISPTRIALFEQSVDAWIQIACWWEKDKSVVANSGCCDGLGCGHSNGLCSGCGNEAAKDVKGVGDSFAGDYPMDFCAQDGGEWNSSYLKKATRLIRRNVVSSTSDGAAL
;
A
#
# COMPACT_ATOMS: atom_id res chain seq x y z
N MET A 1 34.06 -12.88 1.73
CA MET A 1 32.92 -13.23 2.60
C MET A 1 31.73 -12.42 2.18
N ILE A 2 30.61 -13.06 1.84
CA ILE A 2 29.35 -12.36 1.54
C ILE A 2 28.81 -11.81 2.86
N LYS A 3 28.83 -10.49 3.03
CA LYS A 3 28.21 -9.85 4.21
C LYS A 3 26.70 -9.88 4.01
N LYS A 4 25.98 -10.57 4.90
CA LYS A 4 24.51 -10.50 4.94
C LYS A 4 24.07 -9.10 5.37
N SER A 5 23.06 -8.56 4.70
CA SER A 5 22.53 -7.23 4.97
C SER A 5 21.20 -7.30 5.70
N ILE A 6 21.04 -6.49 6.75
CA ILE A 6 19.80 -6.36 7.51
C ILE A 6 19.23 -4.96 7.27
N VAL A 7 17.97 -4.89 6.86
CA VAL A 7 17.18 -3.66 6.90
C VAL A 7 16.42 -3.62 8.21
N LEU A 8 16.69 -2.63 9.05
CA LEU A 8 16.07 -2.50 10.35
C LEU A 8 15.07 -1.34 10.35
N ALA A 9 13.81 -1.65 10.61
CA ALA A 9 12.69 -0.70 10.61
C ALA A 9 11.66 -1.08 11.68
N GLY A 10 10.69 -0.22 11.96
CA GLY A 10 9.64 -0.50 12.94
C GLY A 10 8.70 0.67 13.16
N THR A 11 7.88 0.56 14.20
CA THR A 11 7.00 1.66 14.64
C THR A 11 7.77 2.67 15.49
N ILE A 12 7.23 3.89 15.62
CA ILE A 12 7.86 4.98 16.40
C ILE A 12 8.17 4.59 17.85
N GLN A 13 7.38 3.71 18.45
CA GLN A 13 7.57 3.22 19.81
C GLN A 13 8.93 2.53 20.01
N PHE A 14 9.50 1.96 18.94
CA PHE A 14 10.75 1.19 18.99
C PHE A 14 11.92 1.92 18.30
N ALA A 15 11.78 3.20 17.97
CA ALA A 15 12.80 3.97 17.26
C ALA A 15 14.15 4.04 18.02
N SER A 16 14.14 4.14 19.36
CA SER A 16 15.40 4.13 20.14
C SER A 16 16.09 2.77 20.06
N ALA A 17 15.34 1.69 20.28
CA ALA A 17 15.85 0.32 20.23
C ALA A 17 16.44 -0.02 18.85
N ILE A 18 15.80 0.43 17.77
CA ILE A 18 16.31 0.26 16.39
C ILE A 18 17.67 0.95 16.22
N ARG A 19 17.82 2.18 16.74
CA ARG A 19 19.08 2.93 16.64
C ARG A 19 20.19 2.31 17.49
N GLU A 20 19.85 1.78 18.66
CA GLU A 20 20.77 1.11 19.58
C GLU A 20 21.19 -0.28 19.08
N ALA A 21 20.30 -1.01 18.42
CA ALA A 21 20.60 -2.34 17.87
C ALA A 21 21.59 -2.30 16.71
N LYS A 22 21.62 -1.21 15.93
CA LYS A 22 22.52 -1.08 14.77
C LYS A 22 24.00 -1.33 15.09
N PRO A 23 24.65 -0.60 16.02
CA PRO A 23 26.06 -0.82 16.31
C PRO A 23 26.35 -2.24 16.84
N GLU A 24 25.43 -2.83 17.62
CA GLU A 24 25.61 -4.19 18.12
C GLU A 24 25.56 -5.24 16.99
N LEU A 25 24.64 -5.07 16.03
CA LEU A 25 24.58 -5.93 14.85
C LEU A 25 25.80 -5.73 13.94
N GLU A 26 26.30 -4.50 13.80
CA GLU A 26 27.50 -4.20 13.01
C GLU A 26 28.77 -4.81 13.63
N LYS A 27 28.89 -4.88 14.96
CA LYS A 27 29.98 -5.60 15.67
C LYS A 27 30.00 -7.09 15.35
N LEU A 28 28.84 -7.69 15.09
CA LEU A 28 28.72 -9.09 14.66
C LEU A 28 29.08 -9.30 13.18
N GLY A 29 29.55 -8.25 12.48
CA GLY A 29 29.98 -8.30 11.09
C GLY A 29 28.85 -8.14 10.06
N LEU A 30 27.63 -7.85 10.50
CA LEU A 30 26.46 -7.62 9.64
C LEU A 30 26.46 -6.20 9.07
N SER A 31 25.91 -6.02 7.87
CA SER A 31 25.68 -4.69 7.31
C SER A 31 24.26 -4.24 7.62
N VAL A 32 24.08 -3.12 8.33
CA VAL A 32 22.75 -2.67 8.78
C VAL A 32 22.32 -1.38 8.09
N LEU A 33 21.19 -1.45 7.39
CA LEU A 33 20.52 -0.32 6.76
C LEU A 33 19.29 0.08 7.58
N ILE A 34 19.25 1.34 8.02
CA ILE A 34 18.05 1.94 8.63
C ILE A 34 17.46 2.93 7.61
N PRO A 35 16.37 2.59 6.91
CA PRO A 35 15.81 3.46 5.89
C PRO A 35 15.01 4.62 6.52
N GLN A 36 14.79 5.70 5.77
CA GLN A 36 14.05 6.85 6.25
C GLN A 36 13.19 7.47 5.14
N SER A 37 11.89 7.62 5.40
CA SER A 37 10.98 8.43 4.60
C SER A 37 10.70 9.74 5.33
N LYS A 38 11.31 10.85 4.90
CA LYS A 38 11.06 12.17 5.51
C LYS A 38 9.58 12.55 5.38
N PRO A 39 8.95 13.13 6.42
CA PRO A 39 9.57 13.68 7.63
C PRO A 39 9.74 12.71 8.81
N LEU A 40 9.49 11.41 8.62
CA LEU A 40 9.59 10.41 9.69
C LEU A 40 11.02 10.22 10.19
N SER A 41 11.14 9.67 11.40
CA SER A 41 12.41 9.30 12.01
C SER A 41 13.09 8.17 11.22
N ALA A 42 14.41 8.03 11.35
CA ALA A 42 15.11 6.91 10.73
C ALA A 42 14.60 5.58 11.30
N GLY A 43 14.25 4.64 10.43
CA GLY A 43 13.68 3.33 10.77
C GLY A 43 12.17 3.36 11.01
N GLU A 44 11.55 4.53 11.10
CA GLU A 44 10.12 4.66 11.35
C GLU A 44 9.30 4.42 10.08
N VAL A 45 8.25 3.62 10.21
CA VAL A 45 7.32 3.29 9.14
C VAL A 45 5.89 3.53 9.60
N LEU A 46 5.11 4.25 8.78
CA LEU A 46 3.68 4.44 8.96
C LEU A 46 2.90 3.61 7.95
N GLY A 47 1.66 3.26 8.25
CA GLY A 47 0.82 2.51 7.32
C GLY A 47 0.64 3.25 5.99
N CYS A 48 0.57 4.58 6.02
CA CYS A 48 0.47 5.41 4.81
C CYS A 48 1.82 5.84 4.21
N THR A 49 2.94 5.55 4.87
CA THR A 49 4.27 6.01 4.45
C THR A 49 5.32 4.96 4.77
N ALA A 50 5.80 4.25 3.74
CA ALA A 50 6.89 3.29 3.84
C ALA A 50 8.06 3.69 2.93
N PRO A 51 9.32 3.53 3.36
CA PRO A 51 10.48 3.75 2.49
C PRO A 51 10.65 2.60 1.51
N ARG A 52 11.10 2.94 0.30
CA ARG A 52 11.50 1.97 -0.74
C ARG A 52 13.02 1.82 -0.73
N ILE A 53 13.49 0.58 -0.61
CA ILE A 53 14.92 0.26 -0.63
C ILE A 53 15.38 0.23 -2.09
N SER A 54 16.38 1.05 -2.41
CA SER A 54 16.96 1.10 -3.75
C SER A 54 18.10 0.10 -3.87
N SER A 55 18.25 -0.53 -5.04
CA SER A 55 19.40 -1.41 -5.34
C SER A 55 20.75 -0.69 -5.18
N LYS A 56 20.77 0.64 -5.31
CA LYS A 56 21.99 1.46 -5.12
C LYS A 56 22.41 1.63 -3.67
N SER A 57 21.48 1.43 -2.73
CA SER A 57 21.74 1.49 -1.29
C SER A 57 22.20 0.15 -0.70
N VAL A 58 22.31 -0.90 -1.54
CA VAL A 58 22.65 -2.25 -1.12
C VAL A 58 24.06 -2.61 -1.56
N ILE A 59 24.83 -3.24 -0.66
CA ILE A 59 26.11 -3.88 -0.96
C ILE A 59 25.79 -5.36 -1.22
N GLY A 60 25.44 -5.74 -2.45
CA GLY A 60 25.11 -7.13 -2.82
C GLY A 60 23.79 -7.28 -3.58
N SER A 61 23.23 -8.50 -3.59
CA SER A 61 21.93 -8.83 -4.19
C SER A 61 20.80 -8.68 -3.16
N PHE A 62 19.57 -8.42 -3.61
CA PHE A 62 18.39 -8.41 -2.73
C PHE A 62 18.17 -9.77 -2.04
N SER A 63 18.67 -10.86 -2.62
CA SER A 63 18.64 -12.21 -2.03
C SER A 63 19.45 -12.34 -0.74
N ASP A 64 20.45 -11.46 -0.53
CA ASP A 64 21.32 -11.46 0.66
C ASP A 64 20.81 -10.51 1.75
N MET A 65 19.64 -9.90 1.52
CA MET A 65 19.03 -8.89 2.36
C MET A 65 17.77 -9.42 3.03
N VAL A 66 17.64 -9.15 4.32
CA VAL A 66 16.42 -9.44 5.08
C VAL A 66 15.96 -8.19 5.81
N VAL A 67 14.64 -8.01 5.91
CA VAL A 67 14.04 -6.99 6.77
C VAL A 67 13.82 -7.59 8.14
N VAL A 68 14.27 -6.88 9.19
CA VAL A 68 13.82 -7.12 10.56
C VAL A 68 12.99 -5.91 10.97
N PHE A 69 11.70 -6.14 11.14
CA PHE A 69 10.72 -5.13 11.47
C PHE A 69 10.30 -5.26 12.93
N VAL A 70 10.58 -4.25 13.74
CA VAL A 70 10.27 -4.25 15.17
C VAL A 70 8.87 -3.69 15.39
N ALA A 71 7.92 -4.56 15.69
CA ALA A 71 6.52 -4.19 15.95
C ALA A 71 5.71 -5.31 16.61
N ASP A 72 4.70 -4.91 17.37
CA ASP A 72 3.67 -5.75 17.97
C ASP A 72 2.53 -6.12 16.98
N GLY A 73 2.39 -5.36 15.89
CA GLY A 73 1.38 -5.57 14.85
C GLY A 73 1.94 -5.71 13.43
N ARG A 74 1.08 -6.17 12.51
CA ARG A 74 1.45 -6.42 11.11
C ARG A 74 1.23 -5.23 10.18
N PHE A 75 0.34 -4.29 10.51
CA PHE A 75 -0.11 -3.27 9.56
C PHE A 75 1.02 -2.40 8.96
N HIS A 76 1.90 -1.88 9.81
CA HIS A 76 3.04 -1.08 9.37
C HIS A 76 4.04 -1.91 8.54
N LEU A 77 4.21 -3.19 8.90
CA LEU A 77 5.03 -4.13 8.16
C LEU A 77 4.41 -4.46 6.79
N GLU A 78 3.10 -4.66 6.70
CA GLU A 78 2.39 -4.88 5.43
C GLU A 78 2.64 -3.71 4.45
N ALA A 79 2.62 -2.47 4.93
CA ALA A 79 2.96 -1.31 4.11
C ALA A 79 4.43 -1.34 3.62
N PHE A 80 5.36 -1.80 4.48
CA PHE A 80 6.76 -1.96 4.11
C PHE A 80 6.97 -3.08 3.08
N MET A 81 6.32 -4.24 3.27
CA MET A 81 6.36 -5.37 2.35
C MET A 81 5.77 -4.98 1.00
N LEU A 82 4.66 -4.23 1.00
CA LEU A 82 4.04 -3.70 -0.22
C LEU A 82 5.02 -2.85 -1.04
N ALA A 83 5.83 -2.02 -0.38
CA ALA A 83 6.84 -1.18 -1.03
C ALA A 83 8.10 -1.94 -1.48
N ASN A 84 8.37 -3.11 -0.87
CA ASN A 84 9.61 -3.88 -1.05
C ASN A 84 9.32 -5.39 -1.20
N PRO A 85 8.63 -5.82 -2.27
CA PRO A 85 8.15 -7.21 -2.44
C PRO A 85 9.26 -8.25 -2.60
N GLU A 86 10.46 -7.84 -2.99
CA GLU A 86 11.58 -8.75 -3.30
C GLU A 86 12.39 -9.14 -2.06
N ILE A 87 12.15 -8.52 -0.91
CA ILE A 87 12.96 -8.69 0.30
C ILE A 87 12.18 -9.50 1.33
N SER A 88 12.77 -10.59 1.80
CA SER A 88 12.16 -11.39 2.88
C SER A 88 12.03 -10.58 4.17
N ALA A 89 10.86 -10.65 4.80
CA ALA A 89 10.54 -9.84 5.96
C ALA A 89 10.31 -10.68 7.22
N PHE A 90 10.95 -10.27 8.30
CA PHE A 90 10.76 -10.82 9.63
C PHE A 90 10.18 -9.76 10.56
N ARG A 91 9.18 -10.12 11.35
CA ARG A 91 8.65 -9.28 12.43
C ARG A 91 9.22 -9.73 13.77
N TYR A 92 9.91 -8.84 14.47
CA TYR A 92 10.25 -9.05 15.87
C TYR A 92 9.20 -8.38 16.75
N ASP A 93 8.53 -9.17 17.57
CA ASP A 93 7.59 -8.68 18.58
C ASP A 93 8.32 -8.51 19.92
N PRO A 94 8.56 -7.27 20.39
CA PRO A 94 9.33 -7.03 21.62
C PRO A 94 8.63 -7.49 22.89
N TYR A 95 7.29 -7.61 22.87
CA TYR A 95 6.52 -8.05 24.03
C TYR A 95 6.53 -9.57 24.16
N LEU A 96 6.49 -10.28 23.03
CA LEU A 96 6.58 -11.74 23.00
C LEU A 96 8.02 -12.26 23.01
N GLY A 97 8.98 -11.41 22.64
CA GLY A 97 10.38 -11.81 22.44
C GLY A 97 10.56 -12.81 21.29
N LYS A 98 9.69 -12.75 20.27
CA LYS A 98 9.64 -13.72 19.16
C LYS A 98 9.87 -13.05 17.83
N LEU A 99 10.60 -13.75 16.96
CA LEU A 99 10.80 -13.40 15.56
C LEU A 99 9.90 -14.26 14.68
N PHE A 100 9.10 -13.64 13.83
CA PHE A 100 8.18 -14.28 12.91
C PHE A 100 8.62 -14.02 11.48
N LEU A 101 8.62 -15.04 10.62
CA LEU A 101 8.68 -14.85 9.17
C LEU A 101 7.31 -14.38 8.69
N GLU A 102 7.27 -13.30 7.93
CA GLU A 102 6.02 -12.67 7.48
C GLU A 102 6.00 -12.61 5.96
N GLU A 103 4.86 -12.98 5.39
CA GLU A 103 4.61 -12.98 3.95
C GLU A 103 3.40 -12.08 3.64
N TYR A 104 3.42 -11.49 2.45
CA TYR A 104 2.33 -10.67 1.95
C TYR A 104 1.82 -11.22 0.62
N ASP A 105 0.51 -11.47 0.53
CA ASP A 105 -0.13 -11.89 -0.70
C ASP A 105 -0.31 -10.69 -1.66
N HIS A 106 0.77 -10.38 -2.38
CA HIS A 106 0.76 -9.32 -3.38
C HIS A 106 -0.20 -9.64 -4.54
N GLN A 107 -0.36 -10.92 -4.88
CA GLN A 107 -1.22 -11.33 -5.99
C GLN A 107 -2.68 -11.14 -5.63
N GLY A 108 -3.15 -11.70 -4.53
CA GLY A 108 -4.52 -11.55 -4.06
C GLY A 108 -4.89 -10.09 -3.77
N MET A 109 -3.94 -9.28 -3.28
CA MET A 109 -4.14 -7.84 -3.11
C MET A 109 -4.37 -7.13 -4.46
N LYS A 110 -3.54 -7.38 -5.48
CA LYS A 110 -3.70 -6.81 -6.83
C LYS A 110 -5.00 -7.27 -7.48
N GLU A 111 -5.35 -8.54 -7.35
CA GLU A 111 -6.58 -9.11 -7.91
C GLU A 111 -7.83 -8.53 -7.25
N THR A 112 -7.85 -8.41 -5.92
CA THR A 112 -8.97 -7.80 -5.18
C THR A 112 -9.21 -6.37 -5.63
N ARG A 113 -8.15 -5.57 -5.78
CA ARG A 113 -8.27 -4.20 -6.28
C ARG A 113 -8.65 -4.13 -7.75
N LYS A 114 -8.17 -5.06 -8.60
CA LYS A 114 -8.60 -5.17 -10.00
C LYS A 114 -10.11 -5.42 -10.09
N ARG A 115 -10.64 -6.34 -9.28
CA ARG A 115 -12.08 -6.61 -9.18
C ARG A 115 -12.86 -5.37 -8.73
N ALA A 116 -12.37 -4.66 -7.71
CA ALA A 116 -12.99 -3.42 -7.24
C ALA A 116 -13.03 -2.34 -8.33
N ILE A 117 -11.95 -2.17 -9.10
CA ILE A 117 -11.90 -1.24 -10.25
C ILE A 117 -12.89 -1.67 -11.33
N GLN A 118 -12.96 -2.96 -11.66
CA GLN A 118 -13.90 -3.48 -12.67
C GLN A 118 -15.34 -3.21 -12.25
N ARG A 119 -15.71 -3.49 -10.99
CA ARG A 119 -17.04 -3.18 -10.45
C ARG A 119 -17.34 -1.68 -10.47
N ALA A 120 -16.38 -0.84 -10.11
CA ALA A 120 -16.55 0.60 -10.12
C ALA A 120 -16.75 1.20 -11.52
N ARG A 121 -16.37 0.50 -12.60
CA ARG A 121 -16.64 0.97 -13.99
C ARG A 121 -18.12 0.98 -14.33
N GLU A 122 -18.91 0.16 -13.65
CA GLU A 122 -20.36 0.04 -13.88
C GLU A 122 -21.17 1.05 -13.05
N ALA A 123 -20.51 1.81 -12.16
CA ALA A 123 -21.12 2.79 -11.28
C ALA A 123 -21.70 3.98 -12.06
N LYS A 124 -22.95 4.33 -11.75
CA LYS A 124 -23.67 5.48 -12.31
C LYS A 124 -23.57 6.68 -11.39
N SER A 125 -23.58 6.46 -10.07
CA SER A 125 -23.37 7.48 -9.05
C SER A 125 -22.13 7.22 -8.20
N TRP A 126 -21.38 8.28 -7.94
CA TRP A 126 -20.13 8.24 -7.20
C TRP A 126 -20.21 9.02 -5.89
N GLY A 127 -19.70 8.44 -4.81
CA GLY A 127 -19.52 9.12 -3.53
C GLY A 127 -18.06 9.51 -3.36
N ILE A 128 -17.79 10.77 -3.02
CA ILE A 128 -16.44 11.24 -2.72
C ILE A 128 -16.38 11.58 -1.23
N VAL A 129 -15.56 10.85 -0.47
CA VAL A 129 -15.33 11.15 0.95
C VAL A 129 -14.03 11.92 1.10
N LEU A 130 -14.08 13.08 1.77
CA LEU A 130 -12.88 13.76 2.26
C LEU A 130 -12.81 13.63 3.78
N GLY A 131 -11.73 13.02 4.26
CA GLY A 131 -11.44 12.89 5.68
C GLY A 131 -11.14 14.24 6.31
N THR A 132 -11.78 14.57 7.44
CA THR A 132 -11.59 15.85 8.15
C THR A 132 -10.77 15.74 9.43
N LEU A 133 -10.36 14.52 9.82
CA LEU A 133 -9.60 14.29 11.05
C LEU A 133 -8.10 14.58 10.86
N GLY A 134 -7.57 15.52 11.64
CA GLY A 134 -6.13 15.83 11.66
C GLY A 134 -5.60 16.28 10.30
N ARG A 135 -4.50 15.67 9.84
CA ARG A 135 -3.93 15.91 8.50
C ARG A 135 -4.36 14.83 7.49
N GLN A 136 -5.54 14.27 7.65
CA GLN A 136 -6.14 13.38 6.67
C GLN A 136 -6.84 14.20 5.57
N GLY A 137 -6.95 13.60 4.39
CA GLY A 137 -7.59 14.23 3.25
C GLY A 137 -6.74 15.30 2.57
N ASN A 138 -7.04 15.55 1.30
CA ASN A 138 -6.35 16.55 0.50
C ASN A 138 -7.33 17.30 -0.40
N PRO A 139 -7.69 18.56 -0.06
CA PRO A 139 -8.61 19.37 -0.85
C PRO A 139 -8.16 19.55 -2.32
N ARG A 140 -6.85 19.59 -2.60
CA ARG A 140 -6.36 19.71 -3.98
C ARG A 140 -6.64 18.45 -4.80
N ILE A 141 -6.64 17.27 -4.17
CA ILE A 141 -7.04 16.03 -4.84
C ILE A 141 -8.54 16.06 -5.10
N LEU A 142 -9.33 16.55 -4.14
CA LEU A 142 -10.76 16.73 -4.32
C LEU A 142 -11.06 17.67 -5.50
N ASP A 143 -10.47 18.85 -5.56
CA ASP A 143 -10.67 19.82 -6.65
C ASP A 143 -10.38 19.20 -8.03
N ARG A 144 -9.29 18.43 -8.13
CA ARG A 144 -8.91 17.72 -9.37
C ARG A 144 -9.91 16.63 -9.72
N LEU A 145 -10.35 15.86 -8.73
CA LEU A 145 -11.30 14.77 -8.92
C LEU A 145 -12.65 15.34 -9.39
N GLU A 146 -13.15 16.36 -8.72
CA GLU A 146 -14.39 17.03 -9.11
C GLU A 146 -14.33 17.60 -10.53
N LYS A 147 -13.20 18.22 -10.91
CA LYS A 147 -12.99 18.69 -12.28
C LYS A 147 -13.14 17.54 -13.28
N LYS A 148 -12.50 16.39 -13.03
CA LYS A 148 -12.60 15.20 -13.89
C LYS A 148 -14.01 14.59 -13.90
N MET A 149 -14.72 14.61 -12.76
CA MET A 149 -16.11 14.14 -12.69
C MET A 149 -17.03 15.01 -13.56
N ARG A 150 -16.88 16.35 -13.48
CA ARG A 150 -17.65 17.30 -14.30
C ARG A 150 -17.36 17.15 -15.78
N GLU A 151 -16.08 17.03 -16.17
CA GLU A 151 -15.65 16.82 -17.57
C GLU A 151 -16.22 15.53 -18.17
N LYS A 152 -16.38 14.49 -17.35
CA LYS A 152 -16.94 13.20 -17.78
C LYS A 152 -18.46 13.07 -17.56
N HIS A 153 -19.10 14.13 -17.08
CA HIS A 153 -20.53 14.16 -16.77
C HIS A 153 -20.98 13.03 -15.82
N PHE A 154 -20.13 12.65 -14.86
CA PHE A 154 -20.49 11.68 -13.83
C PHE A 154 -21.36 12.33 -12.75
N SER A 155 -22.39 11.61 -12.29
CA SER A 155 -23.16 11.99 -11.10
C SER A 155 -22.32 11.69 -9.86
N TYR A 156 -22.12 12.69 -8.99
CA TYR A 156 -21.36 12.50 -7.76
C TYR A 156 -21.93 13.28 -6.58
N THR A 157 -21.78 12.71 -5.38
CA THR A 157 -22.08 13.34 -4.10
C THR A 157 -20.80 13.43 -3.27
N PHE A 158 -20.55 14.60 -2.70
CA PHE A 158 -19.38 14.84 -1.86
C PHE A 158 -19.78 14.84 -0.37
N VAL A 159 -19.03 14.13 0.46
CA VAL A 159 -19.27 13.98 1.90
C VAL A 159 -18.01 14.27 2.70
N LEU A 160 -18.13 15.14 3.71
CA LEU A 160 -17.10 15.37 4.71
C LEU A 160 -17.30 14.43 5.88
N MET A 161 -16.28 13.66 6.25
CA MET A 161 -16.36 12.69 7.35
C MET A 161 -15.13 12.78 8.24
N SER A 162 -15.33 12.90 9.55
CA SER A 162 -14.23 12.84 10.53
C SER A 162 -13.67 11.43 10.65
N GLU A 163 -14.56 10.45 10.70
CA GLU A 163 -14.22 9.03 10.76
C GLU A 163 -15.05 8.27 9.73
N ILE A 164 -14.37 7.43 8.96
CA ILE A 164 -14.99 6.58 7.95
C ILE A 164 -15.27 5.23 8.62
N SER A 165 -16.51 4.78 8.53
CA SER A 165 -16.92 3.47 9.00
C SER A 165 -17.96 2.87 8.04
N PRO A 166 -18.01 1.53 7.94
CA PRO A 166 -19.00 0.84 7.12
C PRO A 166 -20.43 1.28 7.41
N THR A 167 -20.77 1.43 8.70
CA THR A 167 -22.11 1.85 9.13
C THR A 167 -22.51 3.22 8.58
N ARG A 168 -21.56 4.17 8.49
CA ARG A 168 -21.85 5.50 7.94
C ARG A 168 -21.96 5.48 6.41
N ILE A 169 -21.16 4.64 5.76
CA ILE A 169 -21.19 4.46 4.30
C ILE A 169 -22.50 3.79 3.86
N ALA A 170 -22.97 2.81 4.63
CA ALA A 170 -24.22 2.07 4.37
C ALA A 170 -25.46 2.98 4.29
N LEU A 171 -25.46 4.13 4.97
CA LEU A 171 -26.56 5.10 4.93
C LEU A 171 -26.83 5.68 3.52
N PHE A 172 -25.89 5.54 2.59
CA PHE A 172 -25.98 6.09 1.24
C PHE A 172 -26.13 4.99 0.16
N GLU A 173 -26.35 3.74 0.54
CA GLU A 173 -26.42 2.58 -0.39
C GLU A 173 -27.43 2.76 -1.53
N GLN A 174 -28.52 3.50 -1.28
CA GLN A 174 -29.55 3.75 -2.30
C GLN A 174 -29.14 4.84 -3.32
N SER A 175 -28.10 5.62 -3.01
CA SER A 175 -27.74 6.83 -3.75
C SER A 175 -26.34 6.77 -4.37
N VAL A 176 -25.45 5.90 -3.86
CA VAL A 176 -24.03 5.82 -4.26
C VAL A 176 -23.64 4.40 -4.63
N ASP A 177 -23.22 4.19 -5.87
CA ASP A 177 -22.78 2.89 -6.38
C ASP A 177 -21.30 2.60 -6.06
N ALA A 178 -20.45 3.63 -6.06
CA ALA A 178 -19.01 3.49 -5.82
C ALA A 178 -18.43 4.66 -5.03
N TRP A 179 -17.46 4.37 -4.17
CA TRP A 179 -16.83 5.34 -3.29
C TRP A 179 -15.38 5.65 -3.67
N ILE A 180 -15.02 6.92 -3.55
CA ILE A 180 -13.65 7.42 -3.65
C ILE A 180 -13.28 8.05 -2.31
N GLN A 181 -12.31 7.44 -1.64
CA GLN A 181 -11.85 7.86 -0.32
C GLN A 181 -10.60 8.72 -0.42
N ILE A 182 -10.74 10.00 -0.09
CA ILE A 182 -9.65 10.96 0.06
C ILE A 182 -9.41 11.16 1.57
N ALA A 183 -8.86 10.13 2.22
CA ALA A 183 -8.59 10.12 3.66
C ALA A 183 -7.44 9.14 3.99
N CYS A 184 -7.29 8.74 5.26
CA CYS A 184 -6.43 7.61 5.61
C CYS A 184 -6.92 6.35 4.89
N TRP A 185 -6.03 5.54 4.32
CA TRP A 185 -6.41 4.31 3.59
C TRP A 185 -6.68 3.10 4.50
N TRP A 186 -6.47 3.25 5.81
CA TRP A 186 -6.70 2.16 6.76
C TRP A 186 -8.18 2.00 7.07
N GLU A 187 -8.69 0.80 6.89
CA GLU A 187 -9.96 0.35 7.44
C GLU A 187 -9.70 -0.59 8.61
N LYS A 188 -10.38 -0.34 9.74
CA LYS A 188 -10.34 -1.20 10.93
C LYS A 188 -11.04 -2.55 10.72
N ASP A 189 -11.75 -2.73 9.61
CA ASP A 189 -12.59 -3.91 9.39
C ASP A 189 -12.44 -4.42 7.96
N LYS A 190 -11.72 -5.54 7.77
CA LYS A 190 -11.53 -6.19 6.47
C LYS A 190 -12.81 -6.89 5.97
N SER A 191 -13.92 -6.84 6.71
CA SER A 191 -15.15 -7.58 6.43
C SER A 191 -16.06 -6.93 5.38
N VAL A 192 -15.86 -5.65 5.02
CA VAL A 192 -16.89 -4.87 4.31
C VAL A 192 -16.75 -4.93 2.79
N VAL A 193 -15.60 -5.35 2.27
CA VAL A 193 -15.46 -5.65 0.83
C VAL A 193 -16.01 -7.06 0.48
N ALA A 194 -16.31 -7.90 1.48
CA ALA A 194 -16.81 -9.26 1.28
C ALA A 194 -18.35 -9.37 1.28
N ASN A 195 -19.09 -8.42 1.86
CA ASN A 195 -20.55 -8.52 1.98
C ASN A 195 -21.28 -7.61 0.99
N SER A 196 -21.32 -8.06 -0.27
CA SER A 196 -22.47 -7.76 -1.16
C SER A 196 -22.85 -9.01 -1.96
N GLY A 197 -22.85 -10.15 -1.27
CA GLY A 197 -23.27 -11.44 -1.80
C GLY A 197 -23.94 -12.25 -0.70
N CYS A 198 -25.27 -12.13 -0.63
CA CYS A 198 -26.23 -13.11 -0.14
C CYS A 198 -26.08 -13.63 1.30
N CYS A 199 -27.01 -13.21 2.17
CA CYS A 199 -27.76 -14.04 3.13
C CYS A 199 -28.70 -13.10 3.89
N ASP A 200 -29.88 -12.82 3.34
CA ASP A 200 -30.98 -12.30 4.14
C ASP A 200 -31.32 -13.31 5.24
N GLY A 201 -31.64 -12.78 6.41
CA GLY A 201 -31.70 -13.51 7.66
C GLY A 201 -32.59 -14.75 7.63
N LEU A 202 -32.05 -15.84 8.16
CA LEU A 202 -32.79 -16.89 8.86
C LEU A 202 -31.82 -17.44 9.92
N GLY A 203 -32.23 -17.30 11.18
CA GLY A 203 -31.43 -17.68 12.33
C GLY A 203 -31.24 -19.19 12.44
N CYS A 204 -30.03 -19.59 12.81
CA CYS A 204 -29.73 -20.95 13.27
C CYS A 204 -29.17 -20.84 14.69
N GLY A 205 -30.08 -20.78 15.66
CA GLY A 205 -29.75 -21.07 17.06
C GLY A 205 -29.86 -22.57 17.30
N HIS A 206 -28.74 -23.23 17.63
CA HIS A 206 -28.56 -24.13 18.79
C HIS A 206 -27.25 -24.92 18.69
N SER A 207 -26.75 -25.23 19.88
CA SER A 207 -25.54 -25.94 20.27
C SER A 207 -25.38 -27.36 19.71
N ASN A 208 -24.14 -27.70 19.35
CA ASN A 208 -23.62 -29.05 19.08
C ASN A 208 -24.26 -29.81 17.92
N GLY A 209 -23.66 -29.69 16.74
CA GLY A 209 -23.93 -30.58 15.61
C GLY A 209 -23.10 -30.18 14.40
N LEU A 210 -22.26 -31.11 13.95
CA LEU A 210 -21.41 -31.04 12.77
C LEU A 210 -22.22 -30.57 11.54
N CYS A 211 -21.94 -29.38 11.00
CA CYS A 211 -22.54 -28.94 9.73
C CYS A 211 -21.61 -29.34 8.56
N SER A 212 -21.63 -30.63 8.24
CA SER A 212 -21.09 -31.17 7.00
C SER A 212 -22.09 -30.91 5.87
N GLY A 213 -21.90 -29.82 5.12
CA GLY A 213 -22.85 -29.47 4.06
C GLY A 213 -22.63 -28.15 3.34
N CYS A 214 -21.39 -27.75 3.07
CA CYS A 214 -21.08 -26.74 2.02
C CYS A 214 -19.92 -27.28 1.18
N GLY A 215 -20.24 -28.29 0.37
CA GLY A 215 -19.36 -28.74 -0.71
C GLY A 215 -19.23 -27.65 -1.77
N ASN A 216 -18.03 -27.58 -2.35
CA ASN A 216 -17.70 -26.78 -3.52
C ASN A 216 -18.63 -27.09 -4.70
N GLU A 217 -19.77 -26.43 -4.79
CA GLU A 217 -20.59 -26.37 -6.02
C GLU A 217 -20.97 -24.93 -6.33
N ALA A 218 -19.96 -24.15 -6.69
CA ALA A 218 -20.10 -22.98 -7.55
C ALA A 218 -18.87 -22.87 -8.47
N ALA A 219 -18.51 -24.00 -9.08
CA ALA A 219 -17.58 -24.07 -10.19
C ALA A 219 -18.31 -24.71 -11.36
N LYS A 220 -19.20 -23.96 -12.02
CA LYS A 220 -19.68 -24.24 -13.37
C LYS A 220 -20.28 -22.97 -13.98
N ASP A 221 -19.76 -22.64 -15.16
CA ASP A 221 -20.25 -21.66 -16.13
C ASP A 221 -20.12 -20.17 -15.78
N VAL A 222 -18.87 -19.71 -15.73
CA VAL A 222 -18.52 -18.44 -16.41
C VAL A 222 -17.55 -18.79 -17.53
N LYS A 223 -18.06 -18.73 -18.77
CA LYS A 223 -17.24 -18.84 -19.98
C LYS A 223 -16.01 -17.96 -19.85
N GLY A 224 -14.84 -18.56 -19.98
CA GLY A 224 -13.56 -17.88 -19.95
C GLY A 224 -13.54 -16.75 -20.97
N VAL A 225 -13.55 -15.53 -20.47
CA VAL A 225 -12.86 -14.42 -21.12
C VAL A 225 -11.51 -14.36 -20.41
N GLY A 226 -10.55 -15.09 -20.99
CA GLY A 226 -9.15 -14.94 -20.65
C GLY A 226 -8.71 -13.54 -21.02
N ASP A 227 -8.87 -12.61 -20.08
CA ASP A 227 -8.25 -11.30 -20.17
C ASP A 227 -7.29 -11.16 -18.99
N SER A 228 -6.23 -11.98 -19.07
CA SER A 228 -4.95 -11.68 -18.45
C SER A 228 -4.51 -10.34 -19.02
N PHE A 229 -4.93 -9.25 -18.37
CA PHE A 229 -4.42 -7.91 -18.64
C PHE A 229 -2.89 -7.98 -18.50
N ALA A 230 -2.21 -8.05 -19.64
CA ALA A 230 -0.75 -7.99 -19.77
C ALA A 230 -0.31 -6.53 -19.58
N GLY A 231 -0.55 -5.98 -18.40
CA GLY A 231 -0.25 -4.59 -18.08
C GLY A 231 0.18 -4.42 -16.64
N ASP A 232 1.13 -3.53 -16.43
CA ASP A 232 1.58 -3.11 -15.10
C ASP A 232 0.38 -2.66 -14.27
N TYR A 233 0.36 -3.11 -13.01
CA TYR A 233 -0.68 -2.71 -12.06
C TYR A 233 -0.70 -1.17 -11.96
N PRO A 234 -1.84 -0.50 -12.23
CA PRO A 234 -1.88 0.92 -12.60
C PRO A 234 -1.59 1.89 -11.44
N MET A 235 -1.31 1.38 -10.25
CA MET A 235 -1.05 2.17 -9.05
C MET A 235 0.30 1.76 -8.45
N ASP A 236 1.29 2.64 -8.56
CA ASP A 236 2.47 2.60 -7.69
C ASP A 236 2.10 3.26 -6.36
N PHE A 237 1.75 2.43 -5.37
CA PHE A 237 1.28 2.84 -4.05
C PHE A 237 2.27 3.74 -3.29
N CYS A 238 3.55 3.68 -3.65
CA CYS A 238 4.62 4.44 -3.01
C CYS A 238 5.37 5.33 -4.00
N ALA A 239 4.76 5.61 -5.16
CA ALA A 239 5.32 6.50 -6.17
C ALA A 239 5.68 7.83 -5.52
N GLN A 240 6.97 8.14 -5.53
CA GLN A 240 7.49 9.37 -4.96
C GLN A 240 7.03 10.61 -5.74
N ASP A 241 6.70 10.45 -7.02
CA ASP A 241 6.09 11.47 -7.88
C ASP A 241 4.56 11.38 -7.87
N GLY A 242 3.98 10.20 -7.64
CA GLY A 242 2.54 9.92 -7.45
C GLY A 242 1.63 10.44 -8.56
N GLY A 243 2.23 10.90 -9.66
CA GLY A 243 1.59 11.64 -10.75
C GLY A 243 0.66 12.76 -10.27
N GLU A 244 -0.40 12.98 -11.04
CA GLU A 244 -1.44 13.95 -10.74
C GLU A 244 -2.25 13.63 -9.46
N TRP A 245 -2.08 12.44 -8.88
CA TRP A 245 -2.84 11.95 -7.73
C TRP A 245 -2.01 11.95 -6.44
N ASN A 246 -0.78 12.46 -6.49
CA ASN A 246 0.07 12.56 -5.32
C ASN A 246 -0.54 13.50 -4.28
N SER A 247 -0.59 13.04 -3.03
CA SER A 247 -1.03 13.80 -1.87
C SER A 247 0.01 14.81 -1.36
N SER A 248 1.21 14.84 -1.93
CA SER A 248 2.25 15.81 -1.61
C SER A 248 1.80 17.24 -1.90
N TYR A 249 1.75 18.07 -0.85
CA TYR A 249 1.50 19.50 -0.94
C TYR A 249 2.65 20.27 -1.61
N LEU A 250 3.82 19.63 -1.74
CA LEU A 250 5.02 20.18 -2.38
C LEU A 250 5.10 19.67 -3.82
N LYS A 251 5.08 20.59 -4.80
CA LYS A 251 5.57 20.28 -6.15
C LYS A 251 7.06 19.96 -6.01
N LYS A 252 7.46 18.71 -6.25
CA LYS A 252 8.88 18.41 -6.40
C LYS A 252 9.41 19.19 -7.60
N ALA A 253 10.51 19.92 -7.42
CA ALA A 253 11.21 20.52 -8.53
C ALA A 253 11.58 19.40 -9.52
N THR A 254 11.18 19.55 -10.78
CA THR A 254 11.54 18.64 -11.85
C THR A 254 13.06 18.56 -11.90
N ARG A 255 13.65 17.44 -11.44
CA ARG A 255 15.08 17.25 -11.62
C ARG A 255 15.32 17.15 -13.12
N LEU A 256 15.93 18.17 -13.70
CA LEU A 256 16.44 18.12 -15.07
C LEU A 256 17.33 16.88 -15.18
N ILE A 257 16.95 15.98 -16.07
CA ILE A 257 17.81 14.88 -16.50
C ILE A 257 19.03 15.57 -17.13
N ARG A 258 20.15 15.64 -16.41
CA ARG A 258 21.44 15.96 -17.02
C ARG A 258 21.74 14.83 -18.01
N ARG A 259 21.41 15.05 -19.28
CA ARG A 259 22.03 14.30 -20.37
C ARG A 259 23.52 14.61 -20.28
N ASN A 260 24.32 13.61 -19.92
CA ASN A 260 25.77 13.69 -20.11
C ASN A 260 25.99 13.79 -21.62
N VAL A 261 26.27 15.00 -22.10
CA VAL A 261 26.88 15.20 -23.42
C VAL A 261 28.31 14.72 -23.26
N VAL A 262 28.57 13.51 -23.75
CA VAL A 262 29.94 13.04 -23.98
C VAL A 262 30.48 13.91 -25.10
N SER A 263 31.40 14.83 -24.79
CA SER A 263 32.17 15.53 -25.80
C SER A 263 33.15 14.54 -26.43
N SER A 264 32.88 14.11 -27.65
CA SER A 264 33.89 13.46 -28.48
C SER A 264 34.87 14.54 -28.95
N THR A 265 36.02 14.64 -28.29
CA THR A 265 37.20 15.28 -28.85
C THR A 265 37.72 14.40 -29.99
N SER A 266 37.70 14.91 -31.22
CA SER A 266 38.57 14.44 -32.28
C SER A 266 39.26 15.65 -32.89
N ASP A 267 40.55 15.78 -32.57
CA ASP A 267 41.50 16.65 -33.26
C ASP A 267 41.60 16.27 -34.74
N GLY A 268 41.86 17.27 -35.60
CA GLY A 268 42.22 17.03 -36.99
C GLY A 268 42.14 18.27 -37.86
N ALA A 269 43.17 19.12 -37.78
CA ALA A 269 43.41 20.22 -38.71
C ALA A 269 43.64 19.73 -40.16
N ALA A 270 43.17 20.50 -41.15
CA ALA A 270 43.96 20.96 -42.30
C ALA A 270 43.09 21.68 -43.35
N LEU A 271 43.54 22.90 -43.69
CA LEU A 271 43.30 23.73 -44.89
C LEU A 271 41.90 24.30 -45.13
#